data_AF-A0A512UGF6-F1
#
_entry.id   AF-A0A512UGF6-F1
#
_cell.length_a   1.000
_cell.length_b   1.000
_cell.length_c   1.000
_cell.angle_alpha   90.00
_cell.angle_beta   90.00
_cell.angle_gamma   90.00
#
_symmetry.space_group_name_H-M   'P 1'
#
loop_
_entity.id
_entity.type
_entity.pdbx_description
1 polymer ?
#
loop_
_entity_poly.entity_id
_entity_poly.type
_entity_poly.pdbx_seq_one_letter_code
_entity_poly.pdbx_strand_id
1 'polypeptide(L)'
;MITQHDPNCSTETMAEYTAPFLSKSKDCWCCRIKVRYSHSRDSLNGPNPVAAVFSPKIKHTKISFFKMRTWSLLLAAATLCSPLFAAEPVYQGLPKSVTTPSRFNTAGDDVSRALEEPLIGYNDINIYNDIARRNDADTSKLFHRASSILEKLFQDLKQFIKNDRFDYSAFETRMSELRGDLVAVEFLVETELDPAPFRKSLAFVRYFFEVMVYCADKMKQYAPSESEPRGYVVLFEMLELRVRALALCDINGTLDTSVKGYRDRLGLLQRLWYVWGVDFRNLKAMAQGMTVLFESQTTQVKNTLDLLQGQLSERK
;
A
#
# COMPACT_ATOMS: atom_id res chain seq x y z
N MET A 1 -72.85 -23.50 7.34
CA MET A 1 -72.50 -22.81 8.60
C MET A 1 -71.92 -23.86 9.54
N ILE A 2 -70.83 -23.50 10.23
CA ILE A 2 -69.94 -24.26 11.14
C ILE A 2 -68.53 -24.28 10.53
N THR A 3 -67.73 -23.28 10.91
CA THR A 3 -66.28 -23.24 10.74
C THR A 3 -65.64 -23.56 12.08
N GLN A 4 -64.87 -24.65 12.12
CA GLN A 4 -64.05 -25.04 13.27
C GLN A 4 -62.87 -24.08 13.43
N HIS A 5 -62.59 -23.75 14.69
CA HIS A 5 -61.58 -22.80 15.14
C HIS A 5 -60.41 -23.61 15.71
N ASP A 6 -59.22 -23.48 15.13
CA ASP A 6 -57.98 -24.02 15.69
C ASP A 6 -57.40 -23.05 16.72
N PRO A 7 -57.06 -23.48 17.95
CA PRO A 7 -56.31 -22.69 18.90
C PRO A 7 -54.97 -23.37 19.21
N ASN A 8 -53.91 -23.03 18.45
CA ASN A 8 -52.53 -23.30 18.87
C ASN A 8 -51.57 -22.35 18.15
N CYS A 9 -51.46 -21.13 18.66
CA CYS A 9 -50.37 -20.22 18.36
C CYS A 9 -49.70 -19.87 19.69
N SER A 10 -48.71 -20.68 20.05
CA SER A 10 -47.84 -20.48 21.20
C SER A 10 -47.00 -19.23 20.99
N THR A 11 -47.18 -18.28 21.91
CA THR A 11 -46.42 -17.05 22.08
C THR A 11 -44.99 -17.36 22.53
N GLU A 12 -44.02 -17.17 21.64
CA GLU A 12 -42.61 -17.01 22.02
C GLU A 12 -42.34 -15.56 22.42
N THR A 13 -42.04 -15.39 23.69
CA THR A 13 -41.55 -14.17 24.36
C THR A 13 -40.24 -13.69 23.72
N MET A 14 -40.30 -12.62 22.92
CA MET A 14 -39.11 -11.83 22.59
C MET A 14 -38.77 -10.90 23.74
N ALA A 15 -37.61 -11.12 24.35
CA ALA A 15 -37.01 -10.23 25.32
C ALA A 15 -36.66 -8.88 24.68
N GLU A 16 -37.25 -7.85 25.25
CA GLU A 16 -37.13 -6.44 24.93
C GLU A 16 -35.75 -5.93 25.36
N TYR A 17 -34.80 -5.86 24.43
CA TYR A 17 -33.52 -5.15 24.63
C TYR A 17 -33.68 -3.70 24.18
N THR A 18 -34.15 -2.86 25.10
CA THR A 18 -34.24 -1.41 24.94
C THR A 18 -32.86 -0.77 25.10
N ALA A 19 -32.22 -0.42 23.98
CA ALA A 19 -31.06 0.49 23.96
C ALA A 19 -31.55 1.94 23.81
N PRO A 20 -31.09 2.90 24.64
CA PRO A 20 -31.60 4.26 24.60
C PRO A 20 -30.87 5.13 23.56
N PHE A 21 -31.67 5.97 22.91
CA PHE A 21 -31.32 7.33 22.48
C PHE A 21 -30.06 7.53 21.63
N LEU A 22 -30.25 7.53 20.30
CA LEU A 22 -29.56 8.47 19.41
C LEU A 22 -30.59 9.37 18.76
N SER A 23 -30.72 10.58 19.30
CA SER A 23 -31.57 11.63 18.78
C SER A 23 -31.05 12.13 17.42
N LYS A 24 -31.91 12.05 16.41
CA LYS A 24 -32.04 12.99 15.28
C LYS A 24 -30.74 13.61 14.76
N SER A 25 -30.04 12.90 13.88
CA SER A 25 -29.26 13.53 12.80
C SER A 25 -29.88 13.13 11.47
N LYS A 26 -30.49 14.10 10.76
CA LYS A 26 -31.15 13.92 9.46
C LYS A 26 -30.16 13.88 8.29
N ASP A 27 -28.96 13.37 8.51
CA ASP A 27 -27.95 13.20 7.46
C ASP A 27 -27.76 11.71 7.16
N CYS A 28 -28.68 11.14 6.38
CA CYS A 28 -28.50 9.80 5.87
C CYS A 28 -27.32 9.79 4.88
N TRP A 29 -26.23 9.10 5.26
CA TRP A 29 -24.97 9.08 4.53
C TRP A 29 -25.11 8.58 3.07
N CYS A 30 -26.10 7.73 2.79
CA CYS A 30 -26.47 7.30 1.43
C CYS A 30 -26.85 8.46 0.50
N CYS A 31 -27.43 9.56 1.02
CA CYS A 31 -27.71 10.75 0.21
C CYS A 31 -26.44 11.55 -0.11
N ARG A 32 -25.41 11.53 0.74
CA ARG A 32 -24.18 12.33 0.54
C ARG A 32 -23.29 11.79 -0.60
N ILE A 33 -23.31 10.48 -0.84
CA ILE A 33 -22.61 9.85 -1.97
C ILE A 33 -23.33 10.18 -3.29
N LYS A 34 -24.66 10.16 -3.31
CA LYS A 34 -25.48 10.49 -4.49
C LYS A 34 -25.40 11.98 -4.87
N VAL A 35 -25.33 12.89 -3.90
CA VAL A 35 -25.24 14.35 -4.12
C VAL A 35 -23.84 14.80 -4.60
N ARG A 36 -22.77 14.06 -4.28
CA ARG A 36 -21.40 14.44 -4.68
C ARG A 36 -21.12 14.28 -6.18
N TYR A 37 -21.80 13.36 -6.87
CA TYR A 37 -21.63 13.16 -8.31
C TYR A 37 -22.51 14.10 -9.17
N SER A 38 -23.56 14.71 -8.61
CA SER A 38 -24.36 15.71 -9.32
C SER A 38 -23.72 17.11 -9.31
N HIS A 39 -22.98 17.50 -8.26
CA HIS A 39 -22.37 18.85 -8.20
C HIS A 39 -21.05 19.04 -8.96
N SER A 40 -20.41 17.98 -9.47
CA SER A 40 -19.22 18.14 -10.33
C SER A 40 -19.57 18.46 -11.80
N ARG A 41 -20.86 18.49 -12.17
CA ARG A 41 -21.30 18.71 -13.57
C ARG A 41 -21.96 20.07 -13.87
N ASP A 42 -22.23 20.90 -12.88
CA ASP A 42 -23.03 22.12 -13.07
C ASP A 42 -22.21 23.44 -13.24
N SER A 43 -20.88 23.41 -13.40
CA SER A 43 -20.07 24.65 -13.50
C SER A 43 -19.61 25.09 -14.91
N LEU A 44 -20.10 24.47 -16.00
CA LEU A 44 -19.62 24.78 -17.36
C LEU A 44 -20.65 25.36 -18.35
N ASN A 45 -21.81 25.84 -17.88
CA ASN A 45 -22.76 26.56 -18.75
C ASN A 45 -23.20 27.90 -18.13
N GLY A 46 -22.30 28.89 -18.18
CA GLY A 46 -22.64 30.30 -17.99
C GLY A 46 -22.43 31.06 -19.30
N PRO A 47 -23.37 31.92 -19.74
CA PRO A 47 -23.22 32.69 -20.96
C PRO A 47 -22.13 33.77 -20.80
N ASN A 48 -21.26 33.83 -21.80
CA ASN A 48 -20.08 34.68 -21.88
C ASN A 48 -20.45 36.08 -22.42
N PRO A 49 -20.15 37.20 -21.73
CA PRO A 49 -20.14 38.51 -22.35
C PRO A 49 -18.70 38.94 -22.69
N VAL A 50 -18.47 39.01 -24.00
CA VAL A 50 -17.61 39.90 -24.81
C VAL A 50 -16.61 40.85 -24.10
N ALA A 51 -15.38 40.86 -24.65
CA ALA A 51 -14.30 41.88 -24.64
C ALA A 51 -13.45 42.01 -23.36
N ALA A 52 -12.13 42.21 -23.38
CA ALA A 52 -11.17 42.58 -24.41
C ALA A 52 -9.73 42.27 -23.93
N VAL A 53 -8.83 42.02 -24.89
CA VAL A 53 -7.42 42.46 -24.96
C VAL A 53 -6.54 42.23 -23.71
N PHE A 54 -5.65 41.23 -23.79
CA PHE A 54 -4.19 41.38 -23.56
C PHE A 54 -3.51 40.03 -23.84
N SER A 55 -2.77 39.95 -24.95
CA SER A 55 -1.92 38.81 -25.30
C SER A 55 -0.48 39.05 -24.82
N PRO A 56 0.11 38.18 -23.98
CA PRO A 56 1.54 38.02 -23.93
C PRO A 56 1.97 36.86 -24.84
N LYS A 57 2.86 37.16 -25.78
CA LYS A 57 3.56 36.20 -26.64
C LYS A 57 4.34 35.20 -25.77
N ILE A 58 3.79 34.01 -25.57
CA ILE A 58 4.56 32.86 -25.06
C ILE A 58 5.27 32.24 -26.27
N LYS A 59 6.60 32.33 -26.27
CA LYS A 59 7.46 31.70 -27.27
C LYS A 59 7.28 30.19 -27.16
N HIS A 60 6.87 29.56 -28.26
CA HIS A 60 6.85 28.11 -28.41
C HIS A 60 8.28 27.57 -28.34
N THR A 61 8.68 27.08 -27.16
CA THR A 61 9.83 26.18 -27.04
C THR A 61 9.38 24.83 -27.59
N LYS A 62 9.82 24.50 -28.80
CA LYS A 62 9.68 23.17 -29.39
C LYS A 62 10.44 22.17 -28.50
N ILE A 63 9.73 21.50 -27.59
CA ILE A 63 10.25 20.30 -26.94
C ILE A 63 10.14 19.18 -27.97
N SER A 64 11.29 18.82 -28.53
CA SER A 64 11.46 17.68 -29.41
C SER A 64 11.01 16.41 -28.69
N PHE A 65 9.87 15.86 -29.09
CA PHE A 65 9.50 14.47 -28.88
C PHE A 65 10.50 13.60 -29.67
N PHE A 66 11.56 13.15 -29.01
CA PHE A 66 12.53 12.22 -29.59
C PHE A 66 12.54 10.91 -28.79
N LYS A 67 11.91 9.91 -29.40
CA LYS A 67 12.16 8.45 -29.31
C LYS A 67 12.33 7.84 -27.91
N MET A 68 11.23 7.28 -27.38
CA MET A 68 11.26 6.21 -26.37
C MET A 68 10.47 4.98 -26.87
N ARG A 69 10.77 4.57 -28.11
CA ARG A 69 10.34 3.29 -28.71
C ARG A 69 11.59 2.55 -29.16
N THR A 70 12.19 1.74 -28.27
CA THR A 70 13.04 0.57 -28.57
C THR A 70 13.59 -0.03 -27.26
N TRP A 71 12.73 -0.61 -26.42
CA TRP A 71 13.17 -1.55 -25.37
C TRP A 71 12.28 -2.81 -25.31
N SER A 72 11.64 -3.17 -26.43
CA SER A 72 10.77 -4.37 -26.53
C SER A 72 11.39 -5.57 -27.25
N LEU A 73 12.71 -5.61 -27.46
CA LEU A 73 13.34 -6.70 -28.23
C LEU A 73 14.51 -7.42 -27.54
N LEU A 74 14.74 -7.21 -26.24
CA LEU A 74 15.72 -8.00 -25.47
C LEU A 74 15.11 -8.94 -24.41
N LEU A 75 13.79 -9.18 -24.46
CA LEU A 75 13.12 -10.17 -23.60
C LEU A 75 12.39 -11.29 -24.38
N ALA A 76 12.76 -11.50 -25.65
CA ALA A 76 12.08 -12.45 -26.54
C ALA A 76 12.92 -13.71 -26.88
N ALA A 77 13.80 -14.15 -25.98
CA ALA A 77 14.61 -15.37 -26.20
C ALA A 77 14.64 -16.33 -24.99
N ALA A 78 13.60 -16.34 -24.15
CA ALA A 78 13.47 -17.29 -23.04
C ALA A 78 12.02 -17.72 -22.77
N THR A 79 11.22 -17.92 -23.82
CA THR A 79 9.84 -18.42 -23.70
C THR A 79 9.61 -19.62 -24.59
N LEU A 80 10.17 -20.77 -24.20
CA LEU A 80 9.57 -22.07 -24.50
C LEU A 80 9.67 -22.94 -23.24
N CYS A 81 8.51 -23.39 -22.77
CA CYS A 81 8.25 -24.27 -21.62
C CYS A 81 8.52 -23.71 -20.20
N SER A 82 7.48 -23.12 -19.60
CA SER A 82 7.16 -23.33 -18.19
C SER A 82 5.65 -23.20 -17.95
N PRO A 83 5.04 -24.10 -17.15
CA PRO A 83 3.60 -24.16 -16.94
C PRO A 83 3.13 -23.04 -16.01
N LEU A 84 1.81 -22.78 -16.04
CA LEU A 84 1.08 -21.92 -15.12
C LEU A 84 1.64 -21.99 -13.69
N PHE A 85 2.28 -20.92 -13.24
CA PHE A 85 2.40 -20.59 -11.82
C PHE A 85 1.55 -19.37 -11.54
N ALA A 86 0.45 -19.60 -10.83
CA ALA A 86 -0.18 -18.58 -10.01
C ALA A 86 0.87 -18.17 -8.95
N ALA A 87 1.55 -17.06 -9.17
CA ALA A 87 2.35 -16.44 -8.13
C ALA A 87 1.38 -15.76 -7.15
N GLU A 88 1.04 -16.46 -6.07
CA GLU A 88 0.51 -15.84 -4.86
C GLU A 88 1.54 -14.80 -4.36
N PRO A 89 1.13 -13.59 -3.95
CA PRO A 89 2.02 -12.71 -3.22
C PRO A 89 2.28 -13.34 -1.84
N VAL A 90 3.47 -13.92 -1.70
CA VAL A 90 4.02 -14.44 -0.45
C VAL A 90 4.25 -13.26 0.51
N TYR A 91 3.22 -12.94 1.28
CA TYR A 91 3.33 -12.46 2.67
C TYR A 91 2.68 -13.52 3.56
N GLN A 92 3.17 -14.74 3.49
CA GLN A 92 2.94 -15.73 4.54
C GLN A 92 4.10 -15.68 5.53
N GLY A 93 3.73 -15.53 6.80
CA GLY A 93 4.48 -15.72 8.04
C GLY A 93 5.99 -15.90 7.99
N LEU A 94 6.69 -15.13 8.83
CA LEU A 94 7.99 -15.52 9.37
C LEU A 94 7.95 -17.01 9.81
N PRO A 95 8.88 -17.86 9.37
CA PRO A 95 9.02 -19.20 9.92
C PRO A 95 9.46 -19.12 11.39
N LYS A 96 8.70 -19.79 12.26
CA LYS A 96 9.10 -20.12 13.63
C LYS A 96 10.38 -20.95 13.57
N SER A 97 11.33 -20.60 14.45
CA SER A 97 12.58 -21.29 14.79
C SER A 97 12.69 -22.73 14.27
N VAL A 98 13.57 -22.91 13.28
CA VAL A 98 14.04 -24.24 12.88
C VAL A 98 15.04 -24.71 13.92
N THR A 99 14.67 -25.77 14.64
CA THR A 99 15.51 -26.58 15.51
C THR A 99 16.67 -27.16 14.71
N THR A 100 17.89 -26.83 15.11
CA THR A 100 19.14 -27.34 14.55
C THR A 100 19.27 -28.86 14.78
N PRO A 101 19.47 -29.70 13.76
CA PRO A 101 19.92 -31.06 13.97
C PRO A 101 21.43 -31.10 14.25
N SER A 102 21.74 -31.68 15.41
CA SER A 102 23.06 -32.13 15.85
C SER A 102 23.56 -33.33 15.03
N ARG A 103 24.89 -33.49 14.99
CA ARG A 103 25.73 -34.61 14.51
C ARG A 103 26.23 -34.53 13.06
N PHE A 104 27.51 -34.21 12.93
CA PHE A 104 28.47 -35.09 12.28
C PHE A 104 29.73 -35.22 13.13
N ASN A 105 30.04 -36.46 13.51
CA ASN A 105 31.32 -36.86 14.05
C ASN A 105 32.31 -36.96 12.90
N THR A 106 33.52 -36.42 13.05
CA THR A 106 34.65 -36.83 12.21
C THR A 106 35.87 -36.97 13.10
N ALA A 107 36.38 -38.19 13.11
CA ALA A 107 37.54 -38.64 13.85
C ALA A 107 38.82 -38.25 13.10
N GLY A 108 39.90 -38.09 13.88
CA GLY A 108 41.29 -38.36 13.50
C GLY A 108 41.91 -37.42 12.47
N ASP A 109 42.82 -36.55 12.92
CA ASP A 109 44.23 -36.90 12.79
C ASP A 109 45.13 -35.96 13.58
N ASP A 110 46.04 -36.60 14.30
CA ASP A 110 47.03 -36.10 15.23
C ASP A 110 48.26 -35.64 14.44
N VAL A 111 48.49 -34.33 14.39
CA VAL A 111 49.78 -33.75 13.95
C VAL A 111 50.21 -32.71 14.96
N SER A 112 50.79 -33.22 16.04
CA SER A 112 51.59 -32.47 17.00
C SER A 112 52.82 -31.86 16.31
N ARG A 113 52.69 -30.62 15.83
CA ARG A 113 53.82 -29.77 15.45
C ARG A 113 53.92 -28.60 16.44
N ALA A 114 54.91 -28.71 17.33
CA ALA A 114 55.33 -27.64 18.22
C ALA A 114 55.80 -26.44 17.38
N LEU A 115 54.94 -25.42 17.31
CA LEU A 115 55.30 -24.08 16.86
C LEU A 115 55.47 -23.25 18.13
N GLU A 116 56.71 -22.87 18.40
CA GLU A 116 57.04 -21.88 19.41
C GLU A 116 56.37 -20.55 18.99
N GLU A 117 55.30 -20.19 19.71
CA GLU A 117 54.61 -18.92 19.51
C GLU A 117 55.54 -17.78 19.92
N PRO A 118 55.86 -16.84 19.01
CA PRO A 118 56.57 -15.64 19.39
C PRO A 118 55.67 -14.84 20.33
N LEU A 119 56.15 -14.59 21.55
CA LEU A 119 55.52 -13.74 22.55
C LEU A 119 55.49 -12.28 22.03
N ILE A 120 54.53 -11.98 21.16
CA ILE A 120 54.21 -10.63 20.72
C ILE A 120 53.58 -9.92 21.93
N GLY A 121 54.28 -8.90 22.42
CA GLY A 121 53.94 -8.17 23.64
C GLY A 121 52.52 -7.59 23.62
N TYR A 122 51.85 -7.73 24.76
CA TYR A 122 50.45 -7.39 25.07
C TYR A 122 50.04 -5.90 24.95
N ASN A 123 50.69 -5.10 24.11
CA ASN A 123 50.36 -3.68 23.92
C ASN A 123 49.43 -3.39 22.72
N ASP A 124 49.15 -4.35 21.85
CA ASP A 124 48.30 -4.15 20.65
C ASP A 124 46.77 -4.26 20.91
N ILE A 125 46.36 -4.67 22.11
CA ILE A 125 44.93 -4.82 22.45
C ILE A 125 44.23 -3.45 22.56
N ASN A 126 44.95 -2.37 22.88
CA ASN A 126 44.35 -1.04 23.01
C ASN A 126 44.09 -0.35 21.66
N ILE A 127 44.82 -0.69 20.59
CA ILE A 127 44.63 -0.06 19.27
C ILE A 127 43.35 -0.58 18.59
N TYR A 128 43.03 -1.87 18.75
CA TYR A 128 41.80 -2.46 18.20
C TYR A 128 40.53 -1.89 18.84
N ASN A 129 40.54 -1.57 20.14
CA ASN A 129 39.39 -1.01 20.83
C ASN A 129 39.08 0.44 20.43
N ASP A 130 40.09 1.24 20.09
CA ASP A 130 39.89 2.62 19.62
C ASP A 130 39.43 2.71 18.16
N ILE A 131 39.83 1.76 17.30
CA ILE A 131 39.32 1.65 15.92
C ILE A 131 37.85 1.20 15.94
N ALA A 132 37.49 0.24 16.80
CA ALA A 132 36.10 -0.18 16.98
C ALA A 132 35.21 0.99 17.46
N ARG A 133 35.67 1.78 18.45
CA ARG A 133 34.92 2.93 18.98
C ARG A 133 34.68 4.06 17.99
N ARG A 134 35.64 4.33 17.10
CA ARG A 134 35.45 5.37 16.06
C ARG A 134 34.42 4.95 15.01
N ASN A 135 34.33 3.65 14.72
CA ASN A 135 33.35 3.12 13.77
C ASN A 135 31.91 3.15 14.32
N ASP A 136 31.70 3.03 15.63
CA ASP A 136 30.36 3.03 16.23
C ASP A 136 29.66 4.39 16.08
N ALA A 137 30.38 5.49 16.32
CA ALA A 137 29.81 6.84 16.24
C ALA A 137 29.39 7.21 14.82
N ASP A 138 30.17 6.80 13.81
CA ASP A 138 29.84 7.07 12.41
C ASP A 138 28.75 6.13 11.90
N THR A 139 28.73 4.86 12.32
CA THR A 139 27.64 3.91 12.01
C THR A 139 26.30 4.40 12.57
N SER A 140 26.28 4.94 13.80
CA SER A 140 25.06 5.51 14.39
C SER A 140 24.54 6.71 13.59
N LYS A 141 25.41 7.60 13.13
CA LYS A 141 25.01 8.74 12.27
C LYS A 141 24.44 8.25 10.94
N LEU A 142 25.05 7.25 10.31
CA LEU A 142 24.55 6.66 9.06
C LEU A 142 23.18 5.99 9.27
N PHE A 143 23.01 5.26 10.37
CA PHE A 143 21.73 4.64 10.75
C PHE A 143 20.62 5.69 10.93
N HIS A 144 20.90 6.77 11.66
CA HIS A 144 19.95 7.86 11.85
C HIS A 144 19.61 8.57 10.53
N ARG A 145 20.62 8.76 9.66
CA ARG A 145 20.41 9.33 8.33
C ARG A 145 19.51 8.44 7.47
N ALA A 146 19.80 7.14 7.38
CA ALA A 146 18.99 6.19 6.61
C ALA A 146 17.54 6.14 7.13
N SER A 147 17.36 6.07 8.45
CA SER A 147 16.04 6.11 9.10
C SER A 147 15.28 7.39 8.75
N SER A 148 15.94 8.55 8.86
CA SER A 148 15.32 9.85 8.58
C SER A 148 14.91 10.00 7.12
N ILE A 149 15.73 9.54 6.16
CA ILE A 149 15.38 9.60 4.74
C ILE A 149 14.21 8.66 4.44
N LEU A 150 14.22 7.43 4.99
CA LEU A 150 13.14 6.47 4.79
C LEU A 150 11.80 6.95 5.38
N GLU A 151 11.83 7.52 6.59
CA GLU A 151 10.66 8.14 7.22
C GLU A 151 10.14 9.31 6.39
N LYS A 152 11.02 10.18 5.91
CA LYS A 152 10.64 11.31 5.05
C LYS A 152 9.98 10.81 3.76
N LEU A 153 10.58 9.82 3.09
CA LEU A 153 10.01 9.21 1.89
C LEU A 153 8.61 8.63 2.16
N PHE A 154 8.44 7.91 3.27
CA PHE A 154 7.15 7.37 3.67
C PHE A 154 6.09 8.46 3.89
N GLN A 155 6.46 9.57 4.55
CA GLN A 155 5.56 10.71 4.72
C GLN A 155 5.23 11.38 3.38
N ASP A 156 6.20 11.52 2.48
CA ASP A 156 5.98 12.09 1.15
C ASP A 156 5.00 11.22 0.33
N LEU A 157 5.06 9.89 0.44
CA LEU A 157 4.05 9.00 -0.15
C LEU A 157 2.65 9.24 0.45
N LYS A 158 2.54 9.36 1.77
CA LYS A 158 1.24 9.62 2.45
C LYS A 158 0.65 10.98 2.08
N GLN A 159 1.46 11.98 1.72
CA GLN A 159 0.97 13.31 1.33
C GLN A 159 0.11 13.32 0.07
N PHE A 160 0.22 12.32 -0.80
CA PHE A 160 -0.67 12.17 -1.97
C PHE A 160 -2.06 11.65 -1.60
N ILE A 161 -2.31 11.36 -0.32
CA ILE A 161 -3.57 10.85 0.18
C ILE A 161 -4.21 11.93 1.05
N LYS A 162 -4.97 12.82 0.42
CA LYS A 162 -5.58 14.00 1.07
C LYS A 162 -7.08 13.82 1.17
N ASN A 163 -7.64 14.18 2.32
CA ASN A 163 -9.10 14.16 2.55
C ASN A 163 -9.76 12.85 2.08
N ASP A 164 -9.13 11.71 2.42
CA ASP A 164 -9.64 10.39 2.03
C ASP A 164 -9.67 10.13 0.50
N ARG A 165 -8.83 10.82 -0.28
CA ARG A 165 -8.68 10.63 -1.74
C ARG A 165 -7.23 10.43 -2.12
N PHE A 166 -6.98 9.64 -3.16
CA PHE A 166 -5.65 9.49 -3.73
C PHE A 166 -5.47 10.46 -4.92
N ASP A 167 -4.57 11.42 -4.78
CA ASP A 167 -4.22 12.37 -5.84
C ASP A 167 -3.18 11.74 -6.78
N TYR A 168 -3.64 10.79 -7.60
CA TYR A 168 -2.78 10.05 -8.53
C TYR A 168 -2.12 10.98 -9.56
N SER A 169 -2.77 12.09 -9.91
CA SER A 169 -2.25 13.06 -10.86
C SER A 169 -1.05 13.81 -10.28
N ALA A 170 -1.14 14.31 -9.05
CA ALA A 170 0.01 14.90 -8.37
C ALA A 170 1.13 13.87 -8.13
N PHE A 171 0.77 12.64 -7.77
CA PHE A 171 1.72 11.55 -7.60
C PHE A 171 2.51 11.24 -8.88
N GLU A 172 1.83 11.17 -10.05
CA GLU A 172 2.50 10.95 -11.34
C GLU A 172 3.60 11.98 -11.61
N THR A 173 3.38 13.25 -11.27
CA THR A 173 4.37 14.30 -11.50
C THR A 173 5.66 14.15 -10.69
N ARG A 174 5.60 13.47 -9.52
CA ARG A 174 6.74 13.26 -8.62
C ARG A 174 7.24 11.81 -8.60
N MET A 175 6.63 10.92 -9.39
CA MET A 175 6.95 9.49 -9.37
C MET A 175 8.44 9.20 -9.62
N SER A 176 9.08 9.93 -10.54
CA SER A 176 10.50 9.74 -10.85
C SER A 176 11.43 10.19 -9.72
N GLU A 177 11.07 11.27 -9.03
CA GLU A 177 11.82 11.80 -7.87
C GLU A 177 11.75 10.79 -6.72
N LEU A 178 10.55 10.36 -6.35
CA LEU A 178 10.31 9.39 -5.28
C LEU A 178 11.01 8.05 -5.53
N ARG A 179 11.06 7.60 -6.79
CA ARG A 179 11.83 6.40 -7.17
C ARG A 179 13.33 6.60 -6.96
N GLY A 180 13.85 7.76 -7.30
CA GLY A 180 15.26 8.11 -7.07
C GLY A 180 15.60 8.10 -5.58
N ASP A 181 14.74 8.69 -4.75
CA ASP A 181 14.89 8.69 -3.29
C ASP A 181 14.86 7.28 -2.70
N LEU A 182 13.95 6.41 -3.18
CA LEU A 182 13.89 5.01 -2.76
C LEU A 182 15.19 4.27 -3.10
N VAL A 183 15.67 4.38 -4.33
CA VAL A 183 16.93 3.75 -4.77
C VAL A 183 18.12 4.27 -3.96
N ALA A 184 18.16 5.55 -3.63
CA ALA A 184 19.23 6.13 -2.81
C ALA A 184 19.26 5.55 -1.39
N VAL A 185 18.09 5.33 -0.77
CA VAL A 185 18.00 4.69 0.55
C VAL A 185 18.38 3.21 0.47
N GLU A 186 17.91 2.49 -0.55
CA GLU A 186 18.26 1.09 -0.78
C GLU A 186 19.77 0.91 -0.91
N PHE A 187 20.41 1.73 -1.74
CA PHE A 187 21.85 1.73 -1.90
C PHE A 187 22.57 2.00 -0.58
N LEU A 188 22.18 3.05 0.15
CA LEU A 188 22.78 3.38 1.46
C LEU A 188 22.69 2.22 2.47
N VAL A 189 21.54 1.55 2.52
CA VAL A 189 21.31 0.42 3.43
C VAL A 189 22.12 -0.81 3.02
N GLU A 190 22.26 -1.08 1.71
CA GLU A 190 22.98 -2.25 1.21
C GLU A 190 24.50 -2.11 1.26
N THR A 191 25.04 -0.90 1.10
CA THR A 191 26.49 -0.68 1.00
C THR A 191 27.14 -0.25 2.31
N GLU A 192 26.44 0.49 3.17
CA GLU A 192 27.04 1.14 4.34
C GLU A 192 26.51 0.63 5.68
N LEU A 193 25.43 -0.16 5.70
CA LEU A 193 24.72 -0.55 6.92
C LEU A 193 24.41 -2.04 6.96
N ASP A 194 24.07 -2.53 8.16
CA ASP A 194 23.39 -3.83 8.29
C ASP A 194 21.94 -3.66 7.79
N PRO A 195 21.51 -4.43 6.78
CA PRO A 195 20.14 -4.36 6.26
C PRO A 195 19.10 -4.94 7.21
N ALA A 196 19.47 -5.76 8.21
CA ALA A 196 18.53 -6.41 9.12
C ALA A 196 17.52 -5.46 9.79
N PRO A 197 17.91 -4.33 10.41
CA PRO A 197 16.97 -3.38 11.03
C PRO A 197 16.05 -2.66 10.02
N PHE A 198 16.51 -2.46 8.79
CA PHE A 198 15.75 -1.73 7.76
C PHE A 198 14.87 -2.62 6.89
N ARG A 199 15.13 -3.94 6.87
CA ARG A 199 14.50 -4.89 5.96
C ARG A 199 12.98 -4.76 5.91
N LYS A 200 12.33 -4.68 7.07
CA LYS A 200 10.86 -4.61 7.16
C LYS A 200 10.33 -3.27 6.62
N SER A 201 10.90 -2.16 7.08
CA SER A 201 10.48 -0.82 6.69
C SER A 201 10.71 -0.54 5.22
N LEU A 202 11.89 -0.89 4.70
CA LEU A 202 12.26 -0.71 3.30
C LEU A 202 11.37 -1.54 2.37
N ALA A 203 11.13 -2.81 2.73
CA ALA A 203 10.21 -3.67 1.98
C ALA A 203 8.78 -3.09 1.94
N PHE A 204 8.29 -2.58 3.06
CA PHE A 204 6.96 -1.99 3.11
C PHE A 204 6.86 -0.69 2.31
N VAL A 205 7.82 0.22 2.45
CA VAL A 205 7.84 1.49 1.68
C VAL A 205 7.94 1.23 0.18
N ARG A 206 8.79 0.28 -0.24
CA ARG A 206 8.87 -0.18 -1.63
C ARG A 206 7.52 -0.70 -2.13
N TYR A 207 6.91 -1.62 -1.38
CA TYR A 207 5.59 -2.16 -1.72
C TYR A 207 4.54 -1.04 -1.83
N PHE A 208 4.51 -0.11 -0.87
CA PHE A 208 3.54 0.98 -0.88
C PHE A 208 3.72 1.89 -2.11
N PHE A 209 4.95 2.25 -2.45
CA PHE A 209 5.26 3.00 -3.67
C PHE A 209 4.81 2.24 -4.93
N GLU A 210 5.13 0.95 -5.06
CA GLU A 210 4.72 0.12 -6.19
C GLU A 210 3.20 0.04 -6.35
N VAL A 211 2.46 -0.08 -5.24
CA VAL A 211 0.98 -0.05 -5.27
C VAL A 211 0.47 1.30 -5.77
N MET A 212 1.05 2.41 -5.34
CA MET A 212 0.67 3.74 -5.80
C MET A 212 0.95 3.91 -7.31
N VAL A 213 2.10 3.46 -7.80
CA VAL A 213 2.44 3.44 -9.24
C VAL A 213 1.42 2.62 -10.01
N TYR A 214 1.16 1.39 -9.57
CA TYR A 214 0.19 0.51 -10.21
C TYR A 214 -1.20 1.15 -10.26
N CYS A 215 -1.69 1.70 -9.14
CA CYS A 215 -3.00 2.33 -9.10
C CYS A 215 -3.07 3.58 -9.97
N ALA A 216 -2.02 4.40 -10.00
CA ALA A 216 -1.96 5.58 -10.88
C ALA A 216 -2.00 5.19 -12.36
N ASP A 217 -1.20 4.20 -12.78
CA ASP A 217 -1.19 3.68 -14.15
C ASP A 217 -2.56 3.13 -14.55
N LYS A 218 -3.23 2.40 -13.66
CA LYS A 218 -4.59 1.88 -13.92
C LYS A 218 -5.63 2.99 -13.95
N MET A 219 -5.58 3.96 -13.04
CA MET A 219 -6.47 5.11 -13.10
C MET A 219 -6.29 5.86 -14.42
N LYS A 220 -5.07 6.12 -14.86
CA LYS A 220 -4.79 6.75 -16.15
C LYS A 220 -5.31 5.94 -17.33
N GLN A 221 -5.09 4.63 -17.34
CA GLN A 221 -5.55 3.72 -18.40
C GLN A 221 -7.08 3.68 -18.50
N TYR A 222 -7.76 3.71 -17.36
CA TYR A 222 -9.20 3.59 -17.22
C TYR A 222 -9.88 4.94 -16.99
N ALA A 223 -9.25 6.05 -17.37
CA ALA A 223 -9.79 7.39 -17.22
C ALA A 223 -11.21 7.45 -17.82
N PRO A 224 -12.22 7.97 -17.07
CA PRO A 224 -13.60 7.92 -17.53
C PRO A 224 -13.76 8.57 -18.92
N SER A 225 -14.17 7.79 -19.91
CA SER A 225 -14.66 8.33 -21.17
C SER A 225 -16.11 8.79 -20.99
N GLU A 226 -16.56 9.74 -21.82
CA GLU A 226 -17.93 10.26 -21.76
C GLU A 226 -18.99 9.17 -21.99
N SER A 227 -18.62 8.06 -22.63
CA SER A 227 -19.55 7.02 -23.10
C SER A 227 -19.98 6.01 -22.04
N GLU A 228 -19.18 5.73 -21.00
CA GLU A 228 -19.47 4.60 -20.08
C GLU A 228 -19.10 4.87 -18.60
N PRO A 229 -19.56 5.97 -17.98
CA PRO A 229 -18.98 6.47 -16.74
C PRO A 229 -19.06 5.53 -15.52
N ARG A 230 -20.04 4.62 -15.45
CA ARG A 230 -20.33 3.90 -14.19
C ARG A 230 -19.31 2.82 -13.85
N GLY A 231 -18.86 2.02 -14.82
CA GLY A 231 -17.88 0.95 -14.58
C GLY A 231 -16.55 1.51 -14.09
N TYR A 232 -16.05 2.54 -14.78
CA TYR A 232 -14.77 3.18 -14.47
C TYR A 232 -14.77 3.81 -13.08
N VAL A 233 -15.87 4.45 -12.69
CA VAL A 233 -16.01 5.02 -11.35
C VAL A 233 -15.84 3.96 -10.25
N VAL A 234 -16.54 2.82 -10.35
CA VAL A 234 -16.46 1.80 -9.30
C VAL A 234 -15.07 1.17 -9.22
N LEU A 235 -14.40 0.98 -10.37
CA LEU A 235 -13.01 0.52 -10.40
C LEU A 235 -12.05 1.54 -9.78
N PHE A 236 -12.20 2.82 -10.12
CA PHE A 236 -11.40 3.91 -9.55
C PHE A 236 -11.49 3.95 -8.03
N GLU A 237 -12.71 3.89 -7.50
CA GLU A 237 -12.94 3.91 -6.07
C GLU A 237 -12.31 2.69 -5.38
N MET A 238 -12.29 1.52 -6.02
CA MET A 238 -11.60 0.34 -5.49
C MET A 238 -10.07 0.47 -5.51
N LEU A 239 -9.49 1.04 -6.58
CA LEU A 239 -8.05 1.32 -6.67
C LEU A 239 -7.62 2.34 -5.62
N GLU A 240 -8.41 3.40 -5.42
CA GLU A 240 -8.19 4.40 -4.38
C GLU A 240 -8.29 3.77 -2.99
N LEU A 241 -9.28 2.91 -2.77
CA LEU A 241 -9.49 2.23 -1.50
C LEU A 241 -8.29 1.38 -1.09
N ARG A 242 -7.63 0.72 -2.06
CA ARG A 242 -6.39 -0.03 -1.83
C ARG A 242 -5.27 0.84 -1.31
N VAL A 243 -5.02 1.99 -1.95
CA VAL A 243 -3.99 2.94 -1.52
C VAL A 243 -4.31 3.49 -0.13
N ARG A 244 -5.58 3.83 0.13
CA ARG A 244 -6.04 4.32 1.44
C ARG A 244 -5.90 3.29 2.57
N ALA A 245 -6.14 2.01 2.28
CA ALA A 245 -5.94 0.94 3.25
C ALA A 245 -4.48 0.85 3.69
N LEU A 246 -3.52 0.94 2.76
CA LEU A 246 -2.09 0.94 3.07
C LEU A 246 -1.65 2.21 3.82
N ALA A 247 -2.30 3.34 3.58
CA ALA A 247 -2.01 4.60 4.27
C ALA A 247 -2.36 4.60 5.77
N LEU A 248 -3.20 3.63 6.21
CA LEU A 248 -3.46 3.39 7.63
C LEU A 248 -2.33 2.63 8.32
N CYS A 249 -1.35 2.12 7.57
CA CYS A 249 -0.17 1.52 8.14
C CYS A 249 0.88 2.58 8.54
N ASP A 250 1.76 2.16 9.43
CA ASP A 250 3.02 2.83 9.76
C ASP A 250 4.12 2.37 8.79
N ILE A 251 5.34 2.86 9.00
CA ILE A 251 6.49 2.55 8.15
C ILE A 251 6.85 1.06 8.14
N ASN A 252 6.42 0.30 9.14
CA ASN A 252 6.68 -1.14 9.28
C ASN A 252 5.56 -1.99 8.69
N GLY A 253 4.53 -1.39 8.07
CA GLY A 253 3.37 -2.10 7.55
C GLY A 253 2.41 -2.60 8.64
N THR A 254 2.50 -2.06 9.86
CA THR A 254 1.55 -2.32 10.94
C THR A 254 0.55 -1.19 11.09
N LEU A 255 -0.63 -1.44 11.66
CA LEU A 255 -1.67 -0.44 11.84
C LEU A 255 -1.15 0.74 12.67
N ASP A 256 -1.17 1.93 12.07
CA ASP A 256 -0.69 3.16 12.67
C ASP A 256 -1.73 3.72 13.64
N THR A 257 -1.55 3.38 14.92
CA THR A 257 -2.44 3.88 15.99
C THR A 257 -2.23 5.35 16.33
N SER A 258 -1.19 6.01 15.78
CA SER A 258 -1.01 7.45 15.92
C SER A 258 -1.98 8.25 15.04
N VAL A 259 -2.53 7.63 14.00
CA VAL A 259 -3.54 8.25 13.13
C VAL A 259 -4.82 8.48 13.92
N LYS A 260 -5.23 9.76 14.04
CA LYS A 260 -6.46 10.15 14.72
C LYS A 260 -7.68 9.45 14.10
N GLY A 261 -8.43 8.72 14.92
CA GLY A 261 -9.61 7.99 14.49
C GLY A 261 -9.32 6.75 13.64
N TYR A 262 -8.14 6.12 13.77
CA TYR A 262 -7.74 4.97 12.95
C TYR A 262 -8.81 3.84 12.92
N ARG A 263 -9.50 3.56 14.04
CA ARG A 263 -10.58 2.56 14.12
C ARG A 263 -11.78 2.93 13.24
N ASP A 264 -12.23 4.17 13.34
CA ASP A 264 -13.37 4.67 12.55
C ASP A 264 -13.03 4.70 11.07
N ARG A 265 -11.79 5.07 10.74
CA ARG A 265 -11.27 5.03 9.37
C ARG A 265 -11.24 3.61 8.82
N LEU A 266 -10.70 2.65 9.58
CA LEU A 266 -10.68 1.24 9.15
C LEU A 266 -12.11 0.71 8.91
N GLY A 267 -13.04 0.95 9.84
CA GLY A 267 -14.45 0.56 9.69
C GLY A 267 -15.16 1.29 8.54
N LEU A 268 -14.74 2.51 8.21
CA LEU A 268 -15.20 3.22 7.01
C LEU A 268 -14.69 2.53 5.73
N LEU A 269 -13.41 2.18 5.66
CA LEU A 269 -12.85 1.50 4.49
C LEU A 269 -13.50 0.12 4.26
N GLN A 270 -13.78 -0.64 5.32
CA GLN A 270 -14.52 -1.91 5.23
C GLN A 270 -15.92 -1.74 4.63
N ARG A 271 -16.66 -0.72 5.09
CA ARG A 271 -17.99 -0.41 4.54
C ARG A 271 -17.90 0.00 3.08
N LEU A 272 -16.93 0.85 2.71
CA LEU A 272 -16.71 1.25 1.32
C LEU A 272 -16.36 0.06 0.43
N TRP A 273 -15.48 -0.84 0.89
CA TRP A 273 -15.13 -2.06 0.17
C TRP A 273 -16.37 -2.91 -0.13
N TYR A 274 -17.22 -3.12 0.87
CA TYR A 274 -18.46 -3.87 0.71
C TYR A 274 -19.42 -3.19 -0.29
N VAL A 275 -19.66 -1.88 -0.13
CA VAL A 275 -20.56 -1.11 -1.00
C VAL A 275 -20.10 -1.17 -2.46
N TRP A 276 -18.82 -0.88 -2.73
CA TRP A 276 -18.30 -0.93 -4.10
C TRP A 276 -18.33 -2.33 -4.69
N GLY A 277 -18.10 -3.37 -3.87
CA GLY A 277 -18.25 -4.75 -4.31
C GLY A 277 -19.69 -5.09 -4.72
N VAL A 278 -20.69 -4.60 -3.98
CA VAL A 278 -22.11 -4.77 -4.34
C VAL A 278 -22.44 -3.99 -5.62
N ASP A 279 -22.04 -2.73 -5.69
CA ASP A 279 -22.31 -1.87 -6.85
C ASP A 279 -21.71 -2.45 -8.13
N PHE A 280 -20.48 -2.96 -8.07
CA PHE A 280 -19.83 -3.60 -9.22
C PHE A 280 -20.61 -4.80 -9.75
N ARG A 281 -21.09 -5.69 -8.86
CA ARG A 281 -21.89 -6.86 -9.24
C ARG A 281 -23.24 -6.50 -9.87
N ASN A 282 -23.76 -5.32 -9.55
CA ASN A 282 -25.02 -4.81 -10.10
C ASN A 282 -24.84 -4.17 -11.50
N LEU A 283 -23.59 -3.92 -11.93
CA LEU A 283 -23.32 -3.42 -13.28
C LEU A 283 -23.48 -4.57 -14.30
N LYS A 284 -24.37 -4.37 -15.27
CA LYS A 284 -24.59 -5.35 -16.35
C LYS A 284 -23.44 -5.29 -17.34
N ALA A 285 -22.92 -6.46 -17.72
CA ALA A 285 -22.03 -6.70 -18.87
C ALA A 285 -20.82 -5.75 -18.95
N MET A 286 -19.91 -5.86 -17.98
CA MET A 286 -18.62 -5.15 -18.01
C MET A 286 -17.61 -5.89 -18.91
N ALA A 287 -16.67 -5.14 -19.49
CA ALA A 287 -15.56 -5.73 -20.21
C ALA A 287 -14.79 -6.71 -19.31
N GLN A 288 -14.49 -7.92 -19.79
CA GLN A 288 -13.89 -8.99 -19.00
C GLN A 288 -12.60 -8.56 -18.27
N GLY A 289 -11.75 -7.79 -18.94
CA GLY A 289 -10.51 -7.29 -18.33
C GLY A 289 -10.75 -6.38 -17.12
N MET A 290 -11.85 -5.62 -17.12
CA MET A 290 -12.24 -4.76 -16.00
C MET A 290 -12.74 -5.59 -14.81
N THR A 291 -13.50 -6.66 -15.08
CA THR A 291 -13.96 -7.63 -14.07
C THR A 291 -12.78 -8.28 -13.36
N VAL A 292 -11.85 -8.85 -14.12
CA VAL A 292 -10.65 -9.49 -13.55
C VAL A 292 -9.83 -8.50 -12.72
N LEU A 293 -9.64 -7.28 -13.23
CA LEU A 293 -8.92 -6.24 -12.51
C LEU A 293 -9.63 -5.88 -11.19
N PHE A 294 -10.93 -5.64 -11.23
CA PHE A 294 -11.71 -5.29 -10.05
C PHE A 294 -11.70 -6.39 -8.98
N GLU A 295 -11.88 -7.64 -9.37
CA GLU A 295 -11.84 -8.79 -8.45
C GLU A 295 -10.47 -8.94 -7.79
N SER A 296 -9.40 -8.75 -8.56
CA SER A 296 -8.03 -8.73 -8.05
C SER A 296 -7.83 -7.62 -7.02
N GLN A 297 -8.27 -6.39 -7.31
CA GLN A 297 -8.15 -5.28 -6.36
C GLN A 297 -9.02 -5.49 -5.11
N THR A 298 -10.24 -6.00 -5.28
CA THR A 298 -11.17 -6.30 -4.18
C THR A 298 -10.57 -7.30 -3.20
N THR A 299 -9.88 -8.33 -3.72
CA THR A 299 -9.19 -9.34 -2.91
C THR A 299 -8.04 -8.72 -2.13
N GLN A 300 -7.23 -7.89 -2.78
CA GLN A 300 -6.08 -7.25 -2.14
C GLN A 300 -6.49 -6.25 -1.05
N VAL A 301 -7.55 -5.46 -1.30
CA VAL A 301 -8.15 -4.58 -0.29
C VAL A 301 -8.65 -5.40 0.89
N LYS A 302 -9.42 -6.46 0.64
CA LYS A 302 -9.96 -7.32 1.69
C LYS A 302 -8.83 -7.90 2.58
N ASN A 303 -7.82 -8.49 1.98
CA ASN A 303 -6.70 -9.08 2.71
C ASN A 303 -5.97 -8.04 3.57
N THR A 304 -5.80 -6.82 3.05
CA THR A 304 -5.19 -5.71 3.81
C THR A 304 -6.08 -5.31 4.99
N LEU A 305 -7.39 -5.15 4.77
CA LEU A 305 -8.34 -4.77 5.82
C LEU A 305 -8.46 -5.86 6.90
N ASP A 306 -8.47 -7.13 6.52
CA ASP A 306 -8.54 -8.27 7.44
C ASP A 306 -7.25 -8.35 8.29
N LEU A 307 -6.08 -8.12 7.69
CA LEU A 307 -4.81 -8.03 8.41
C LEU A 307 -4.83 -6.92 9.46
N LEU A 308 -5.25 -5.71 9.08
CA LEU A 308 -5.34 -4.56 10.00
C LEU A 308 -6.38 -4.80 11.10
N GLN A 309 -7.49 -5.47 10.78
CA GLN A 309 -8.51 -5.83 11.75
C GLN A 309 -8.01 -6.87 12.75
N GLY A 310 -7.20 -7.84 12.32
CA GLY A 310 -6.56 -8.82 13.20
C GLY A 310 -5.69 -8.16 14.27
N GLN A 311 -4.90 -7.15 13.88
CA GLN A 311 -4.04 -6.40 14.79
C GLN A 311 -4.82 -5.59 15.85
N LEU A 312 -6.10 -5.26 15.61
CA LEU A 312 -6.96 -4.64 16.62
C LEU A 312 -7.42 -5.63 17.69
N SER A 313 -7.65 -6.87 17.30
CA SER A 313 -8.15 -7.92 18.20
C SER A 313 -7.07 -8.37 19.18
N GLU A 314 -5.80 -8.38 18.77
CA GLU A 314 -4.65 -8.75 19.61
C GLU A 314 -4.31 -7.73 20.70
N ARG A 315 -4.84 -6.50 20.62
CA ARG A 315 -4.56 -5.39 21.56
C ARG A 315 -5.61 -5.20 22.64
N LYS A 316 -6.65 -6.03 22.69
CA LYS A 316 -7.68 -6.00 23.74
C LYS A 316 -7.26 -6.86 24.92
#